data_AF-A0A6B1EQN2-F1
#
_entry.id   AF-A0A6B1EQN2-F1
#
_cell.length_a   1.000
_cell.length_b   1.000
_cell.length_c   1.000
_cell.angle_alpha   90.00
_cell.angle_beta   90.00
_cell.angle_gamma   90.00
#
_symmetry.space_group_name_H-M   'P 1'
#
loop_
_entity.id
_entity.type
_entity.pdbx_description
1 polymer ?
#
loop_
_entity_poly.entity_id
_entity_poly.type
_entity_poly.pdbx_seq_one_letter_code
_entity_poly.pdbx_strand_id
1 'polypeptide(L)'
;MSDTRGSLVVSGPATEMNKVVKNEMTKDPSRRRLIKSSFGIAASLPLASASLLAAASSEEAEGDAIQFDPNYRRRELRSDSIDYRIIQSPDIAIDPANPGQGRKENLERMLSLLDRSSTFFGGTPDLISFHEMPLHGFGEWDRKQMLRVAAEIPGAETEALGRKAREMNCYISFGTYAKDEDWPDHVLLLGVLIGPDGTVVARHWKARGTLGGLGLFTSTVYECLERYVEMYGWDEVVPVARTDIGNICLTGVQYDPLLFMTMAMKGAELFLRFATGSVPMADAQAMSRSYRVYTGYANSSAYPDHRYYPGGVGTGGSAIIDPSGEPIAVAGPAQGDIRATIPIKAFRDEHRVPSPQWELYEPVFRQFKPRFSPGWFLKYLPESWADTRAYFADKANW
;
A
#
# COMPACT_ATOMS: atom_id res chain seq x y z
N MET A 1 -64.64 15.50 -28.16
CA MET A 1 -65.17 14.81 -26.96
C MET A 1 -64.14 15.01 -25.86
N SER A 2 -64.15 16.19 -25.19
CA SER A 2 -64.81 16.46 -23.88
C SER A 2 -64.23 15.54 -22.79
N ASP A 3 -63.34 15.95 -21.89
CA ASP A 3 -63.25 17.14 -21.02
C ASP A 3 -64.48 17.36 -20.10
N THR A 4 -64.33 16.99 -18.82
CA THR A 4 -65.07 17.44 -17.62
C THR A 4 -64.37 16.84 -16.39
N ARG A 5 -63.61 17.59 -15.57
CA ARG A 5 -64.01 18.47 -14.45
C ARG A 5 -64.98 17.87 -13.42
N GLY A 6 -64.52 17.85 -12.16
CA GLY A 6 -65.34 17.70 -10.95
C GLY A 6 -64.54 18.05 -9.69
N SER A 7 -64.64 19.30 -9.25
CA SER A 7 -64.09 19.88 -8.02
C SER A 7 -65.07 19.77 -6.83
N LEU A 8 -64.57 19.72 -5.59
CA LEU A 8 -65.19 20.14 -4.30
C LEU A 8 -64.05 20.11 -3.25
N VAL A 9 -63.41 21.20 -2.78
CA VAL A 9 -63.81 22.41 -2.01
C VAL A 9 -64.11 22.15 -0.52
N VAL A 10 -63.11 22.51 0.32
CA VAL A 10 -63.14 23.22 1.63
C VAL A 10 -63.40 22.44 2.93
N SER A 11 -62.39 22.43 3.83
CA SER A 11 -62.38 23.20 5.10
C SER A 11 -61.16 22.84 6.00
N GLY A 12 -60.37 23.85 6.41
CA GLY A 12 -59.60 23.83 7.68
C GLY A 12 -60.45 24.47 8.80
N PRO A 13 -59.93 24.82 10.01
CA PRO A 13 -58.55 24.83 10.55
C PRO A 13 -58.43 23.89 11.80
N ALA A 14 -57.39 23.77 12.63
CA ALA A 14 -56.40 24.70 13.17
C ALA A 14 -55.24 23.92 13.87
N THR A 15 -54.04 24.51 13.76
CA THR A 15 -52.98 24.68 14.77
C THR A 15 -52.74 23.61 15.85
N GLU A 16 -51.56 22.98 15.83
CA GLU A 16 -50.70 22.93 17.03
C GLU A 16 -49.22 22.76 16.68
N MET A 17 -48.41 23.63 17.28
CA MET A 17 -46.96 23.69 17.16
C MET A 17 -46.34 22.48 17.85
N ASN A 18 -45.32 21.86 17.24
CA ASN A 18 -44.31 21.16 18.04
C ASN A 18 -42.89 21.41 17.53
N LYS A 19 -42.06 21.78 18.50
CA LYS A 19 -40.71 22.33 18.40
C LYS A 19 -39.74 21.32 17.80
N VAL A 20 -38.99 21.78 16.80
CA VAL A 20 -37.74 21.15 16.34
C VAL A 20 -36.66 21.43 17.39
N VAL A 21 -36.21 20.39 18.09
CA VAL A 21 -34.97 20.44 18.88
C VAL A 21 -33.82 20.04 17.96
N LYS A 22 -33.06 21.03 17.49
CA LYS A 22 -31.73 20.84 16.91
C LYS A 22 -30.80 20.41 18.04
N ASN A 23 -30.21 19.23 17.92
CA ASN A 23 -29.13 18.78 18.80
C ASN A 23 -27.81 19.03 18.05
N GLU A 24 -27.25 20.23 18.22
CA GLU A 24 -25.85 20.51 17.85
C GLU A 24 -24.94 19.93 18.93
N MET A 25 -24.29 18.81 18.65
CA MET A 25 -23.12 18.37 19.40
C MET A 25 -21.87 18.77 18.63
N THR A 26 -21.29 19.88 19.06
CA THR A 26 -19.89 20.23 18.84
C THR A 26 -19.00 19.12 19.41
N LYS A 27 -18.27 18.40 18.55
CA LYS A 27 -17.21 17.48 18.97
C LYS A 27 -15.85 18.15 18.78
N ASP A 28 -15.33 18.59 19.91
CA ASP A 28 -13.97 19.01 20.24
C ASP A 28 -12.88 18.09 19.62
N PRO A 29 -11.87 18.63 18.92
CA PRO A 29 -10.80 17.86 18.27
C PRO A 29 -9.61 17.53 19.19
N SER A 30 -9.81 17.39 20.50
CA SER A 30 -8.74 17.08 21.47
C SER A 30 -8.67 15.61 21.87
N ARG A 31 -8.49 14.67 20.93
CA ARG A 31 -8.19 13.25 21.27
C ARG A 31 -7.53 12.44 20.15
N ARG A 32 -6.39 12.91 19.63
CA ARG A 32 -5.50 12.05 18.82
C ARG A 32 -4.04 12.32 19.22
N ARG A 33 -3.57 11.63 20.27
CA ARG A 33 -2.13 11.45 20.54
C ARG A 33 -1.78 10.02 20.20
N LEU A 34 -0.95 9.86 19.17
CA LEU A 34 -0.25 8.61 18.84
C LEU A 34 0.61 8.19 20.03
N ILE A 35 0.43 6.94 20.47
CA ILE A 35 1.33 6.26 21.39
C ILE A 35 2.55 5.80 20.58
N LYS A 36 3.65 6.56 20.69
CA LYS A 36 4.99 6.02 20.44
C LYS A 36 5.32 5.11 21.64
N SER A 37 5.52 3.83 21.38
CA SER A 37 5.92 2.85 22.40
C SER A 37 7.37 3.11 22.82
N SER A 38 7.55 3.57 24.05
CA SER A 38 8.82 3.51 24.77
C SER A 38 8.60 2.75 26.08
N PHE A 39 9.37 1.68 26.26
CA PHE A 39 9.43 0.88 27.48
C PHE A 39 9.84 1.73 28.69
N GLY A 40 9.27 1.43 29.87
CA GLY A 40 10.00 1.56 31.13
C GLY A 40 9.33 2.28 32.30
N ILE A 41 8.80 1.46 33.23
CA ILE A 41 8.83 1.59 34.70
C ILE A 41 7.95 2.68 35.36
N ALA A 42 7.03 2.19 36.19
CA ALA A 42 6.18 2.95 37.09
C ALA A 42 6.94 3.47 38.33
N ALA A 43 6.72 4.75 38.66
CA ALA A 43 6.83 5.26 40.03
C ALA A 43 5.91 6.49 40.18
N SER A 44 5.13 6.51 41.26
CA SER A 44 4.10 7.49 41.60
C SER A 44 4.63 8.66 42.46
N LEU A 45 3.89 9.78 42.44
CA LEU A 45 3.81 10.94 43.38
C LEU A 45 4.19 12.32 42.78
N PRO A 46 3.72 13.47 43.34
CA PRO A 46 2.41 14.07 43.08
C PRO A 46 2.51 15.50 42.50
N LEU A 47 1.34 16.06 42.12
CA LEU A 47 1.16 17.42 41.60
C LEU A 47 1.87 18.51 42.42
N ALA A 48 2.63 19.37 41.74
CA ALA A 48 2.93 20.72 42.19
C ALA A 48 3.05 21.70 41.02
N SER A 49 2.28 22.78 41.12
CA SER A 49 2.51 24.15 40.61
C SER A 49 2.57 24.39 39.10
N ALA A 50 1.43 24.84 38.57
CA ALA A 50 1.31 25.63 37.37
C ALA A 50 1.89 27.04 37.59
N SER A 51 3.15 27.26 37.20
CA SER A 51 3.72 28.59 36.95
C SER A 51 5.16 28.48 36.46
N LEU A 52 5.33 27.96 35.24
CA LEU A 52 6.54 28.01 34.42
C LEU A 52 6.17 27.70 32.96
N LEU A 53 5.20 28.45 32.43
CA LEU A 53 4.73 28.37 31.05
C LEU A 53 4.52 29.79 30.53
N ALA A 54 5.60 30.55 30.45
CA ALA A 54 5.64 31.86 29.81
C ALA A 54 7.09 32.31 29.58
N ALA A 55 7.90 31.49 28.89
CA ALA A 55 9.20 31.91 28.31
C ALA A 55 9.75 30.80 27.39
N ALA A 56 9.01 30.51 26.33
CA ALA A 56 9.52 29.81 25.15
C ALA A 56 8.65 30.24 23.96
N SER A 57 8.71 31.54 23.66
CA SER A 57 8.18 32.09 22.41
C SER A 57 9.21 31.87 21.31
N SER A 58 8.72 31.38 20.17
CA SER A 58 9.35 31.30 18.86
C SER A 58 10.57 30.37 18.72
N GLU A 59 10.36 29.07 18.88
CA GLU A 59 10.87 28.15 17.87
C GLU A 59 9.78 28.05 16.81
N GLU A 60 9.97 28.77 15.71
CA GLU A 60 9.34 28.39 14.45
C GLU A 60 9.69 26.91 14.24
N ALA A 61 8.67 26.06 14.10
CA ALA A 61 8.86 24.71 13.62
C ALA A 61 9.38 24.81 12.17
N GLU A 62 10.71 24.91 12.02
CA GLU A 62 11.41 24.53 10.79
C GLU A 62 11.04 23.06 10.55
N GLY A 63 10.00 22.87 9.72
CA GLY A 63 9.47 21.56 9.39
C GLY A 63 10.58 20.66 8.84
N ASP A 64 10.61 19.43 9.33
CA ASP A 64 11.48 18.32 8.92
C ASP A 64 11.97 18.44 7.46
N ALA A 65 13.12 19.07 7.27
CA ALA A 65 13.78 19.06 5.97
C ALA A 65 14.18 17.61 5.69
N ILE A 66 13.74 17.08 4.54
CA ILE A 66 14.15 15.75 4.07
C ILE A 66 15.67 15.74 3.93
N GLN A 67 16.37 15.20 4.93
CA GLN A 67 17.81 15.14 4.90
C GLN A 67 18.25 13.82 4.27
N PHE A 68 18.90 13.91 3.11
CA PHE A 68 19.56 12.77 2.49
C PHE A 68 20.70 12.29 3.39
N ASP A 69 20.75 10.98 3.64
CA ASP A 69 21.82 10.32 4.37
C ASP A 69 22.37 9.17 3.51
N PRO A 70 23.62 9.26 3.03
CA PRO A 70 24.21 8.21 2.18
C PRO A 70 24.44 6.89 2.94
N ASN A 71 24.51 6.93 4.27
CA ASN A 71 24.60 5.73 5.10
C ASN A 71 23.22 5.17 5.43
N TYR A 72 22.18 5.99 5.31
CA TYR A 72 20.77 5.75 5.53
C TYR A 72 20.44 5.09 6.89
N ARG A 73 19.28 5.41 7.47
CA ARG A 73 18.88 4.82 8.75
C ARG A 73 18.64 3.32 8.61
N ARG A 74 19.20 2.51 9.51
CA ARG A 74 19.11 1.04 9.55
C ARG A 74 18.68 0.55 10.94
N ARG A 75 18.03 -0.61 11.01
CA ARG A 75 17.91 -1.39 12.27
C ARG A 75 18.95 -2.49 12.30
N GLU A 76 19.32 -2.94 13.50
CA GLU A 76 20.16 -4.12 13.67
C GLU A 76 19.53 -5.35 13.00
N LEU A 77 20.34 -6.15 12.30
CA LEU A 77 19.88 -7.36 11.64
C LEU A 77 19.70 -8.48 12.67
N ARG A 78 18.65 -9.28 12.52
CA ARG A 78 18.46 -10.50 13.32
C ARG A 78 19.42 -11.64 12.94
N SER A 79 19.98 -11.58 11.73
CA SER A 79 20.82 -12.63 11.15
C SER A 79 21.69 -12.08 10.00
N ASP A 80 22.75 -12.80 9.66
CA ASP A 80 23.65 -12.43 8.54
C ASP A 80 23.01 -12.63 7.17
N SER A 81 22.06 -13.56 7.10
CA SER A 81 21.30 -13.90 5.91
C SER A 81 19.83 -14.14 6.25
N ILE A 82 18.94 -13.90 5.28
CA ILE A 82 17.50 -14.14 5.43
C ILE A 82 17.01 -15.16 4.39
N ASP A 83 16.09 -16.04 4.79
CA ASP A 83 15.34 -16.92 3.88
C ASP A 83 14.10 -16.15 3.36
N TYR A 84 14.12 -15.83 2.07
CA TYR A 84 13.03 -15.14 1.40
C TYR A 84 12.27 -16.09 0.49
N ARG A 85 10.94 -16.13 0.66
CA ARG A 85 10.02 -16.92 -0.18
C ARG A 85 8.98 -16.05 -0.84
N ILE A 86 8.60 -16.46 -2.04
CA ILE A 86 7.44 -15.90 -2.74
C ILE A 86 6.47 -17.04 -3.01
N ILE A 87 5.24 -16.90 -2.51
CA ILE A 87 4.14 -17.82 -2.78
C ILE A 87 3.35 -17.25 -3.95
N GLN A 88 3.45 -17.94 -5.09
CA GLN A 88 2.69 -17.65 -6.29
C GLN A 88 1.33 -18.37 -6.19
N SER A 89 0.33 -17.68 -5.65
CA SER A 89 -1.05 -18.17 -5.49
C SER A 89 -1.97 -17.73 -6.65
N PRO A 90 -3.08 -18.44 -6.91
CA PRO A 90 -4.03 -18.04 -7.95
C PRO A 90 -4.72 -16.73 -7.57
N ASP A 91 -4.97 -15.89 -8.58
CA ASP A 91 -5.86 -14.74 -8.46
C ASP A 91 -7.31 -15.23 -8.50
N ILE A 92 -8.03 -15.19 -7.37
CA ILE A 92 -9.40 -15.70 -7.28
C ILE A 92 -10.32 -14.54 -6.92
N ALA A 93 -11.03 -14.04 -7.93
CA ALA A 93 -11.96 -12.94 -7.80
C ALA A 93 -13.20 -13.31 -7.00
N ILE A 94 -13.46 -12.58 -5.92
CA ILE A 94 -14.62 -12.78 -5.06
C ILE A 94 -15.90 -12.15 -5.65
N ASP A 95 -17.05 -12.45 -5.07
CA ASP A 95 -18.29 -11.78 -5.44
C ASP A 95 -18.45 -10.44 -4.68
N PRO A 96 -18.52 -9.28 -5.36
CA PRO A 96 -18.67 -7.99 -4.70
C PRO A 96 -20.06 -7.77 -4.07
N ALA A 97 -21.06 -8.59 -4.39
CA ALA A 97 -22.36 -8.58 -3.74
C ALA A 97 -22.36 -9.36 -2.42
N ASN A 98 -21.45 -10.32 -2.26
CA ASN A 98 -21.27 -11.09 -1.02
C ASN A 98 -19.78 -11.38 -0.75
N PRO A 99 -18.98 -10.35 -0.42
CA PRO A 99 -17.53 -10.49 -0.36
C PRO A 99 -17.05 -11.35 0.82
N GLY A 100 -17.85 -11.47 1.88
CA GLY A 100 -17.43 -12.09 3.14
C GLY A 100 -16.98 -13.54 2.99
N GLN A 101 -17.76 -14.36 2.28
CA GLN A 101 -17.44 -15.78 2.10
C GLN A 101 -16.19 -15.97 1.23
N GLY A 102 -16.13 -15.32 0.07
CA GLY A 102 -14.99 -15.44 -0.84
C GLY A 102 -13.70 -14.92 -0.21
N ARG A 103 -13.76 -13.83 0.56
CA ARG A 103 -12.59 -13.30 1.27
C ARG A 103 -12.11 -14.26 2.36
N LYS A 104 -13.03 -14.89 3.10
CA LYS A 104 -12.69 -15.92 4.08
C LYS A 104 -11.99 -17.11 3.42
N GLU A 105 -12.52 -17.61 2.31
CA GLU A 105 -11.91 -18.74 1.57
C GLU A 105 -10.52 -18.38 1.03
N ASN A 106 -10.35 -17.16 0.52
CA ASN A 106 -9.05 -16.66 0.07
C ASN A 106 -8.03 -16.53 1.21
N LEU A 107 -8.45 -15.99 2.36
CA LEU A 107 -7.62 -15.93 3.56
C LEU A 107 -7.23 -17.33 4.06
N GLU A 108 -8.17 -18.27 4.14
CA GLU A 108 -7.91 -19.66 4.52
C GLU A 108 -6.91 -20.32 3.57
N ARG A 109 -6.99 -20.03 2.27
CA ARG A 109 -6.00 -20.49 1.29
C ARG A 109 -4.63 -19.89 1.54
N MET A 110 -4.52 -18.58 1.80
CA MET A 110 -3.24 -17.96 2.15
C MET A 110 -2.61 -18.62 3.38
N LEU A 111 -3.40 -18.83 4.44
CA LEU A 111 -2.95 -19.49 5.67
C LEU A 111 -2.50 -20.93 5.42
N SER A 112 -3.24 -21.70 4.63
CA SER A 112 -2.86 -23.06 4.25
C SER A 112 -1.57 -23.10 3.43
N LEU A 113 -1.37 -22.14 2.52
CA LEU A 113 -0.12 -22.03 1.74
C LEU A 113 1.07 -21.63 2.62
N LEU A 114 0.86 -20.74 3.60
CA LEU A 114 1.88 -20.41 4.61
C LEU A 114 2.30 -21.67 5.39
N ASP A 115 1.35 -22.44 5.91
CA ASP A 115 1.62 -23.68 6.65
C ASP A 115 2.42 -24.68 5.81
N ARG A 116 2.01 -24.89 4.55
CA ARG A 116 2.68 -25.78 3.60
C ARG A 116 4.08 -25.30 3.22
N SER A 117 4.27 -23.98 3.13
CA SER A 117 5.57 -23.39 2.84
C SER A 117 6.57 -23.66 3.98
N SER A 118 6.14 -23.65 5.24
CA SER A 118 7.00 -23.90 6.42
C SER A 118 7.25 -25.37 6.76
N THR A 119 6.31 -26.26 6.44
CA THR A 119 6.34 -27.65 6.96
C THR A 119 7.05 -28.64 6.05
N PHE A 120 6.97 -28.47 4.72
CA PHE A 120 7.22 -29.59 3.81
C PHE A 120 8.64 -29.64 3.20
N PHE A 121 9.35 -28.51 3.11
CA PHE A 121 10.56 -28.43 2.27
C PHE A 121 11.71 -27.56 2.82
N GLY A 122 11.71 -27.16 4.08
CA GLY A 122 12.81 -26.34 4.63
C GLY A 122 12.30 -25.37 5.69
N GLY A 123 13.17 -25.07 6.64
CA GLY A 123 12.87 -24.36 7.89
C GLY A 123 12.13 -23.04 7.74
N THR A 124 11.90 -22.38 8.87
CA THR A 124 11.04 -21.21 8.93
C THR A 124 11.62 -20.03 8.14
N PRO A 125 10.91 -19.48 7.14
CA PRO A 125 11.40 -18.33 6.37
C PRO A 125 11.42 -17.06 7.21
N ASP A 126 12.27 -16.11 6.86
CA ASP A 126 12.29 -14.77 7.48
C ASP A 126 11.27 -13.83 6.82
N LEU A 127 11.00 -14.02 5.52
CA LEU A 127 10.08 -13.21 4.74
C LEU A 127 9.30 -14.06 3.74
N ILE A 128 7.99 -13.83 3.65
CA ILE A 128 7.10 -14.42 2.64
C ILE A 128 6.32 -13.33 1.93
N SER A 129 6.34 -13.34 0.59
CA SER A 129 5.51 -12.44 -0.23
C SER A 129 4.42 -13.17 -1.01
N PHE A 130 3.23 -12.57 -1.05
CA PHE A 130 2.15 -12.86 -1.98
C PHE A 130 1.99 -11.73 -2.99
N HIS A 131 1.18 -11.98 -4.01
CA HIS A 131 0.89 -11.08 -5.12
C HIS A 131 -0.01 -9.88 -4.73
N GLU A 132 -0.49 -9.10 -5.71
CA GLU A 132 -1.19 -7.81 -5.50
C GLU A 132 -2.59 -7.94 -4.90
N MET A 133 -3.27 -9.09 -5.05
CA MET A 133 -4.69 -9.22 -4.69
C MET A 133 -5.08 -10.60 -4.10
N PRO A 134 -4.26 -11.25 -3.24
CA PRO A 134 -4.54 -12.62 -2.78
C PRO A 134 -5.81 -12.76 -1.93
N LEU A 135 -6.30 -11.66 -1.32
CA LEU A 135 -7.49 -11.68 -0.46
C LEU A 135 -8.81 -11.62 -1.23
N HIS A 136 -8.83 -10.99 -2.41
CA HIS A 136 -10.09 -10.69 -3.11
C HIS A 136 -10.05 -10.96 -4.62
N GLY A 137 -8.86 -11.14 -5.20
CA GLY A 137 -8.64 -11.26 -6.64
C GLY A 137 -8.94 -9.98 -7.43
N PHE A 138 -8.65 -10.02 -8.73
CA PHE A 138 -9.03 -8.94 -9.65
C PHE A 138 -10.48 -9.12 -10.15
N GLY A 139 -11.27 -8.06 -10.06
CA GLY A 139 -12.59 -8.03 -10.69
C GLY A 139 -12.86 -6.74 -11.45
N GLU A 140 -13.73 -6.84 -12.46
CA GLU A 140 -14.29 -5.67 -13.14
C GLU A 140 -15.38 -5.06 -12.28
N TRP A 141 -14.96 -4.22 -11.34
CA TRP A 141 -15.82 -3.60 -10.35
C TRP A 141 -15.89 -2.08 -10.54
N ASP A 142 -17.01 -1.48 -10.15
CA ASP A 142 -17.12 -0.03 -9.90
C ASP A 142 -16.57 0.33 -8.51
N ARG A 143 -16.45 1.63 -8.20
CA ARG A 143 -15.95 2.10 -6.90
C ARG A 143 -16.74 1.57 -5.71
N LYS A 144 -18.06 1.48 -5.80
CA LYS A 144 -18.89 0.99 -4.69
C LYS A 144 -18.66 -0.49 -4.44
N GLN A 145 -18.51 -1.28 -5.49
CA GLN A 145 -18.13 -2.69 -5.44
C GLN A 145 -16.72 -2.86 -4.88
N MET A 146 -15.76 -2.05 -5.33
CA MET A 146 -14.39 -2.05 -4.82
C MET A 146 -14.33 -1.73 -3.32
N LEU A 147 -15.06 -0.72 -2.85
CA LEU A 147 -15.14 -0.38 -1.41
C LEU A 147 -15.76 -1.50 -0.57
N ARG A 148 -16.68 -2.30 -1.12
CA ARG A 148 -17.23 -3.47 -0.44
C ARG A 148 -16.23 -4.61 -0.32
N VAL A 149 -15.39 -4.83 -1.34
CA VAL A 149 -14.39 -5.90 -1.31
C VAL A 149 -13.12 -5.50 -0.56
N ALA A 150 -12.81 -4.20 -0.48
CA ALA A 150 -11.59 -3.68 0.15
C ALA A 150 -11.51 -4.07 1.62
N ALA A 151 -10.29 -4.41 2.06
CA ALA A 151 -9.99 -4.77 3.44
C ALA A 151 -9.82 -3.52 4.32
N GLU A 152 -10.00 -3.70 5.62
CA GLU A 152 -9.54 -2.74 6.62
C GLU A 152 -8.14 -3.16 7.05
N ILE A 153 -7.20 -2.22 7.07
CA ILE A 153 -5.81 -2.49 7.41
C ILE A 153 -5.44 -1.52 8.54
N PRO A 154 -5.34 -1.94 9.81
CA PRO A 154 -5.48 -3.31 10.28
C PRO A 154 -6.95 -3.72 10.36
N GLY A 155 -7.20 -5.01 10.24
CA GLY A 155 -8.53 -5.62 10.27
C GLY A 155 -8.43 -7.14 10.36
N ALA A 156 -9.57 -7.82 10.32
CA ALA A 156 -9.70 -9.25 10.60
C ALA A 156 -8.73 -10.13 9.79
N GLU A 157 -8.53 -9.81 8.50
CA GLU A 157 -7.64 -10.55 7.62
C GLU A 157 -6.17 -10.37 8.03
N THR A 158 -5.74 -9.14 8.31
CA THR A 158 -4.37 -8.87 8.80
C THR A 158 -4.14 -9.38 10.22
N GLU A 159 -5.16 -9.48 11.07
CA GLU A 159 -5.04 -10.09 12.39
C GLU A 159 -4.82 -11.60 12.30
N ALA A 160 -5.53 -12.28 11.38
CA ALA A 160 -5.33 -13.69 11.12
C ALA A 160 -3.94 -13.98 10.54
N LEU A 161 -3.51 -13.19 9.56
CA LEU A 161 -2.16 -13.26 9.02
C LEU A 161 -1.11 -12.89 10.08
N GLY A 162 -1.40 -11.95 10.97
CA GLY A 162 -0.54 -11.56 12.09
C GLY A 162 -0.33 -12.67 13.11
N ARG A 163 -1.38 -13.45 13.42
CA ARG A 163 -1.22 -14.66 14.24
C ARG A 163 -0.28 -15.66 13.55
N LYS A 164 -0.45 -15.88 12.25
CA LYS A 164 0.42 -16.77 11.47
C LYS A 164 1.86 -16.27 11.40
N ALA A 165 2.07 -14.98 11.19
CA ALA A 165 3.39 -14.34 11.20
C ALA A 165 4.11 -14.55 12.53
N ARG A 166 3.38 -14.48 13.66
CA ARG A 166 3.92 -14.76 14.99
C ARG A 166 4.27 -16.22 15.20
N GLU A 167 3.39 -17.13 14.79
CA GLU A 167 3.65 -18.58 14.84
C GLU A 167 4.90 -18.96 14.06
N MET A 168 5.13 -18.30 12.92
CA MET A 168 6.27 -18.52 12.04
C MET A 168 7.46 -17.58 12.34
N ASN A 169 7.37 -16.65 13.30
CA ASN A 169 8.39 -15.62 13.55
C ASN A 169 8.92 -14.92 12.26
N CYS A 170 8.04 -14.69 11.28
CA CYS A 170 8.40 -14.20 9.95
C CYS A 170 7.66 -12.93 9.57
N TYR A 171 8.16 -12.26 8.52
CA TYR A 171 7.43 -11.19 7.86
C TYR A 171 6.53 -11.75 6.76
N ILE A 172 5.33 -11.19 6.62
CA ILE A 172 4.39 -11.53 5.54
C ILE A 172 4.03 -10.26 4.79
N SER A 173 4.24 -10.25 3.47
CA SER A 173 3.88 -9.12 2.61
C SER A 173 2.88 -9.49 1.54
N PHE A 174 1.96 -8.59 1.21
CA PHE A 174 0.99 -8.77 0.12
C PHE A 174 0.43 -7.43 -0.33
N GLY A 175 -0.10 -7.37 -1.56
CA GLY A 175 -0.90 -6.24 -1.99
C GLY A 175 -2.38 -6.42 -1.64
N THR A 176 -3.14 -5.33 -1.49
CA THR A 176 -4.60 -5.42 -1.40
C THR A 176 -5.27 -4.07 -1.69
N TYR A 177 -6.53 -4.11 -2.12
CA TYR A 177 -7.42 -2.96 -1.99
C TYR A 177 -7.78 -2.74 -0.53
N ALA A 178 -7.65 -1.50 -0.08
CA ALA A 178 -7.99 -1.11 1.28
C ALA A 178 -8.90 0.12 1.32
N LYS A 179 -9.68 0.22 2.39
CA LYS A 179 -10.43 1.42 2.77
C LYS A 179 -9.87 1.98 4.08
N ASP A 180 -9.95 3.29 4.24
CA ASP A 180 -9.43 4.01 5.39
C ASP A 180 -10.46 5.08 5.80
N GLU A 181 -10.74 5.20 7.10
CA GLU A 181 -11.72 6.15 7.62
C GLU A 181 -11.29 7.61 7.40
N ASP A 182 -9.98 7.88 7.39
CA ASP A 182 -9.47 9.23 7.13
C ASP A 182 -9.48 9.57 5.62
N TRP A 183 -9.79 8.59 4.75
CA TRP A 183 -9.94 8.74 3.30
C TRP A 183 -11.28 8.15 2.81
N PRO A 184 -12.42 8.77 3.19
CA PRO A 184 -13.74 8.25 2.84
C PRO A 184 -13.92 8.11 1.32
N ASP A 185 -14.53 7.01 0.89
CA ASP A 185 -14.79 6.64 -0.51
C ASP A 185 -13.56 6.44 -1.42
N HIS A 186 -12.35 6.64 -0.90
CA HIS A 186 -11.12 6.26 -1.60
C HIS A 186 -10.93 4.74 -1.53
N VAL A 187 -10.70 4.12 -2.68
CA VAL A 187 -10.17 2.75 -2.73
C VAL A 187 -8.67 2.85 -2.85
N LEU A 188 -7.96 2.46 -1.80
CA LEU A 188 -6.51 2.47 -1.75
C LEU A 188 -5.99 1.18 -2.36
N LEU A 189 -4.80 1.23 -2.95
CA LEU A 189 -4.03 0.04 -3.27
C LEU A 189 -2.76 0.07 -2.43
N LEU A 190 -2.67 -0.86 -1.48
CA LEU A 190 -1.61 -0.89 -0.48
C LEU A 190 -0.70 -2.09 -0.70
N GLY A 191 0.60 -1.89 -0.52
CA GLY A 191 1.52 -2.93 -0.09
C GLY A 191 1.53 -3.01 1.43
N VAL A 192 1.16 -4.17 1.97
CA VAL A 192 1.10 -4.42 3.41
C VAL A 192 2.29 -5.28 3.80
N LEU A 193 2.95 -4.94 4.92
CA LEU A 193 3.95 -5.76 5.57
C LEU A 193 3.52 -6.02 7.01
N ILE A 194 3.42 -7.29 7.38
CA ILE A 194 3.14 -7.76 8.73
C ILE A 194 4.44 -8.27 9.33
N GLY A 195 4.74 -7.86 10.56
CA GLY A 195 5.92 -8.24 11.30
C GLY A 195 5.78 -9.57 12.06
N PRO A 196 6.90 -10.11 12.57
CA PRO A 196 6.93 -11.35 13.36
C PRO A 196 6.21 -11.23 14.71
N ASP A 197 5.91 -10.01 15.17
CA ASP A 197 5.11 -9.78 16.37
C ASP A 197 3.59 -9.85 16.07
N GLY A 198 3.24 -9.99 14.80
CA GLY A 198 1.87 -10.03 14.29
C GLY A 198 1.24 -8.67 14.03
N THR A 199 2.01 -7.57 14.10
CA THR A 199 1.53 -6.22 13.82
C THR A 199 1.75 -5.82 12.36
N VAL A 200 0.91 -4.92 11.83
CA VAL A 200 1.15 -4.31 10.51
C VAL A 200 2.26 -3.27 10.66
N VAL A 201 3.45 -3.57 10.15
CA VAL A 201 4.63 -2.70 10.23
C VAL A 201 4.71 -1.69 9.09
N ALA A 202 4.03 -1.95 7.96
CA ALA A 202 4.02 -1.03 6.83
C ALA A 202 2.70 -1.08 6.03
N ARG A 203 2.27 0.10 5.53
CA ARG A 203 1.13 0.31 4.64
C ARG A 203 1.52 1.23 3.48
N HIS A 204 2.33 0.74 2.56
CA HIS A 204 2.83 1.56 1.47
C HIS A 204 1.74 1.75 0.43
N TRP A 205 1.25 2.98 0.27
CA TRP A 205 0.33 3.31 -0.81
C TRP A 205 1.03 3.14 -2.16
N LYS A 206 0.29 2.70 -3.18
CA LYS A 206 0.79 2.76 -4.55
C LYS A 206 1.09 4.23 -4.89
N ALA A 207 2.32 4.51 -5.30
CA ALA A 207 2.78 5.88 -5.52
C ALA A 207 2.03 6.57 -6.67
N ARG A 208 1.74 5.85 -7.76
CA ARG A 208 1.04 6.36 -8.95
C ARG A 208 0.42 5.25 -9.80
N GLY A 209 -0.50 5.63 -10.69
CA GLY A 209 -1.12 4.74 -11.68
C GLY A 209 -0.18 4.33 -12.83
N THR A 210 -0.48 3.19 -13.47
CA THR A 210 0.35 2.55 -14.50
C THR A 210 0.41 3.32 -15.84
N LEU A 211 -0.61 4.12 -16.18
CA LEU A 211 -0.71 4.86 -17.45
C LEU A 211 -0.43 6.36 -17.30
N GLY A 212 0.73 6.71 -16.73
CA GLY A 212 1.06 8.12 -16.47
C GLY A 212 0.04 8.84 -15.60
N GLY A 213 -0.65 8.12 -14.70
CA GLY A 213 -1.78 8.60 -13.88
C GLY A 213 -3.12 7.90 -14.18
N LEU A 214 -3.33 7.35 -15.39
CA LEU A 214 -4.64 6.82 -15.82
C LEU A 214 -4.90 5.34 -15.47
N GLY A 215 -4.13 4.73 -14.57
CA GLY A 215 -4.23 3.30 -14.26
C GLY A 215 -5.01 3.03 -12.97
N LEU A 216 -6.12 2.27 -13.06
CA LEU A 216 -7.11 1.97 -12.01
C LEU A 216 -7.64 3.26 -11.34
N PHE A 217 -8.95 3.37 -11.14
CA PHE A 217 -9.51 4.51 -10.38
C PHE A 217 -9.25 4.38 -8.85
N THR A 218 -8.28 3.56 -8.45
CA THR A 218 -7.76 3.50 -7.10
C THR A 218 -6.96 4.75 -6.78
N SER A 219 -7.05 5.21 -5.54
CA SER A 219 -6.31 6.37 -5.07
C SER A 219 -4.84 6.01 -4.85
N THR A 220 -3.98 6.90 -5.30
CA THR A 220 -2.52 6.77 -5.20
C THR A 220 -1.97 7.98 -4.45
N VAL A 221 -0.72 7.90 -4.00
CA VAL A 221 -0.06 9.04 -3.36
C VAL A 221 -0.08 10.25 -4.29
N TYR A 222 0.24 10.08 -5.57
CA TYR A 222 0.28 11.18 -6.54
C TYR A 222 -1.08 11.83 -6.76
N GLU A 223 -2.16 11.05 -6.86
CA GLU A 223 -3.51 11.59 -7.05
C GLU A 223 -4.08 12.29 -5.81
N CYS A 224 -3.49 12.06 -4.64
CA CYS A 224 -3.87 12.65 -3.37
C CYS A 224 -2.75 13.50 -2.73
N LEU A 225 -1.71 13.86 -3.49
CA LEU A 225 -0.40 14.26 -2.95
C LEU A 225 -0.45 15.37 -1.91
N GLU A 226 -1.18 16.45 -2.18
CA GLU A 226 -1.25 17.61 -1.27
C GLU A 226 -1.80 17.19 0.10
N ARG A 227 -2.97 16.54 0.14
CA ARG A 227 -3.58 16.08 1.38
C ARG A 227 -2.77 14.95 2.04
N TYR A 228 -2.14 14.09 1.24
CA TYR A 228 -1.29 13.01 1.74
C TYR A 228 -0.08 13.57 2.49
N VAL A 229 0.60 14.57 1.92
CA VAL A 229 1.71 15.27 2.57
C VAL A 229 1.25 16.02 3.81
N GLU A 230 0.09 16.67 3.78
CA GLU A 230 -0.47 17.36 4.95
C GLU A 230 -0.69 16.39 6.13
N MET A 231 -1.14 15.16 5.85
CA MET A 231 -1.45 14.17 6.88
C MET A 231 -0.23 13.39 7.37
N TYR A 232 0.70 13.05 6.47
CA TYR A 232 1.77 12.06 6.73
C TYR A 232 3.19 12.62 6.56
N GLY A 233 3.34 13.79 5.94
CA GLY A 233 4.64 14.41 5.64
C GLY A 233 5.31 13.85 4.38
N TRP A 234 6.32 14.57 3.90
CA TRP A 234 7.03 14.21 2.67
C TRP A 234 7.85 12.93 2.76
N ASP A 235 8.29 12.53 3.96
CA ASP A 235 9.03 11.26 4.13
C ASP A 235 8.15 10.05 3.79
N GLU A 236 6.83 10.15 3.98
CA GLU A 236 5.89 9.06 3.70
C GLU A 236 5.47 8.98 2.22
N VAL A 237 5.83 9.96 1.36
CA VAL A 237 5.50 9.93 -0.08
C VAL A 237 6.21 8.78 -0.80
N VAL A 238 7.44 8.47 -0.38
CA VAL A 238 8.19 7.28 -0.79
C VAL A 238 8.71 6.59 0.47
N PRO A 239 7.89 5.75 1.12
CA PRO A 239 8.20 5.23 2.45
C PRO A 239 9.19 4.06 2.40
N VAL A 240 9.97 3.90 3.48
CA VAL A 240 10.91 2.79 3.69
C VAL A 240 10.63 2.15 5.05
N ALA A 241 10.18 0.89 5.04
CA ALA A 241 9.97 0.10 6.24
C ALA A 241 11.31 -0.43 6.76
N ARG A 242 11.76 0.07 7.90
CA ARG A 242 13.06 -0.31 8.50
C ARG A 242 12.87 -1.48 9.45
N THR A 243 13.34 -2.65 9.03
CA THR A 243 13.16 -3.91 9.76
C THR A 243 14.49 -4.54 10.14
N ASP A 244 14.43 -5.55 10.99
CA ASP A 244 15.59 -6.39 11.35
C ASP A 244 15.96 -7.44 10.30
N ILE A 245 15.23 -7.49 9.17
CA ILE A 245 15.59 -8.27 7.96
C ILE A 245 16.03 -7.39 6.80
N GLY A 246 16.08 -6.07 6.98
CA GLY A 246 16.41 -5.12 5.92
C GLY A 246 15.52 -3.88 5.90
N ASN A 247 15.91 -2.89 5.11
CA ASN A 247 15.06 -1.77 4.73
C ASN A 247 14.24 -2.14 3.50
N ILE A 248 12.91 -2.08 3.62
CA ILE A 248 11.97 -2.65 2.66
C ILE A 248 11.11 -1.54 2.05
N CYS A 249 11.01 -1.53 0.72
CA CYS A 249 9.99 -0.78 0.00
C CYS A 249 9.02 -1.73 -0.70
N LEU A 250 7.72 -1.56 -0.44
CA LEU A 250 6.67 -2.29 -1.15
C LEU A 250 6.09 -1.43 -2.28
N THR A 251 5.88 -2.00 -3.47
CA THR A 251 5.29 -1.27 -4.58
C THR A 251 4.63 -2.15 -5.63
N GLY A 252 3.45 -1.75 -6.10
CA GLY A 252 2.81 -2.30 -7.31
C GLY A 252 3.08 -1.49 -8.58
N VAL A 253 3.96 -0.48 -8.51
CA VAL A 253 4.39 0.31 -9.67
C VAL A 253 5.46 -0.46 -10.45
N GLN A 254 5.39 -0.35 -11.77
CA GLN A 254 6.28 -1.04 -12.71
C GLN A 254 6.80 -0.01 -13.72
N TYR A 255 8.00 -0.24 -14.25
CA TYR A 255 8.60 0.66 -15.24
C TYR A 255 8.73 2.11 -14.78
N ASP A 256 9.16 2.32 -13.53
CA ASP A 256 9.36 3.67 -12.96
C ASP A 256 10.77 3.85 -12.39
N PRO A 257 11.77 4.11 -13.24
CA PRO A 257 13.14 4.28 -12.79
C PRO A 257 13.29 5.37 -11.73
N LEU A 258 12.56 6.49 -11.82
CA LEU A 258 12.69 7.58 -10.86
C LEU A 258 12.17 7.20 -9.48
N LEU A 259 11.05 6.46 -9.41
CA LEU A 259 10.55 5.95 -8.14
C LEU A 259 11.52 4.95 -7.51
N PHE A 260 12.03 3.98 -8.27
CA PHE A 260 12.98 2.99 -7.75
C PHE A 260 14.31 3.61 -7.35
N MET A 261 14.81 4.60 -8.11
CA MET A 261 15.97 5.40 -7.72
C MET A 261 15.72 6.12 -6.40
N THR A 262 14.55 6.74 -6.23
CA THR A 262 14.18 7.45 -5.00
C THR A 262 14.10 6.50 -3.81
N MET A 263 13.47 5.33 -3.96
CA MET A 263 13.44 4.30 -2.92
C MET A 263 14.85 3.87 -2.51
N ALA A 264 15.73 3.59 -3.48
CA ALA A 264 17.11 3.22 -3.21
C ALA A 264 17.92 4.35 -2.56
N MET A 265 17.75 5.61 -2.99
CA MET A 265 18.37 6.77 -2.36
C MET A 265 17.90 6.99 -0.91
N LYS A 266 16.67 6.57 -0.58
CA LYS A 266 16.18 6.55 0.80
C LYS A 266 16.65 5.35 1.63
N GLY A 267 17.46 4.48 1.03
CA GLY A 267 18.09 3.34 1.69
C GLY A 267 17.28 2.06 1.62
N ALA A 268 16.49 1.84 0.57
CA ALA A 268 15.87 0.54 0.32
C ALA A 268 16.93 -0.51 0.02
N GLU A 269 16.86 -1.64 0.71
CA GLU A 269 17.75 -2.80 0.56
C GLU A 269 17.04 -3.95 -0.16
N LEU A 270 15.71 -4.01 -0.01
CA LEU A 270 14.82 -4.92 -0.72
C LEU A 270 13.62 -4.18 -1.31
N PHE A 271 13.35 -4.42 -2.59
CA PHE A 271 12.09 -4.08 -3.24
C PHE A 271 11.14 -5.28 -3.19
N LEU A 272 10.02 -5.15 -2.48
CA LEU A 272 8.93 -6.13 -2.50
C LEU A 272 7.86 -5.66 -3.48
N ARG A 273 7.98 -6.15 -4.70
CA ARG A 273 7.09 -5.84 -5.79
C ARG A 273 5.96 -6.85 -5.84
N PHE A 274 4.73 -6.36 -5.96
CA PHE A 274 3.54 -7.19 -6.06
C PHE A 274 2.76 -6.82 -7.31
N ALA A 275 2.22 -7.83 -7.99
CA ALA A 275 1.44 -7.65 -9.20
C ALA A 275 0.36 -8.72 -9.33
N THR A 276 -0.73 -8.42 -10.01
CA THR A 276 -1.64 -9.41 -10.58
C THR A 276 -1.81 -9.07 -12.05
N GLY A 277 -1.51 -10.01 -12.95
CA GLY A 277 -1.75 -9.83 -14.39
C GLY A 277 -0.63 -9.08 -15.14
N SER A 278 0.59 -9.01 -14.60
CA SER A 278 1.75 -8.46 -15.30
C SER A 278 3.02 -9.28 -15.04
N VAL A 279 3.87 -9.41 -16.06
CA VAL A 279 5.12 -10.18 -15.96
C VAL A 279 6.31 -9.45 -16.60
N PRO A 280 6.82 -8.34 -16.06
CA PRO A 280 8.02 -7.75 -16.63
C PRO A 280 9.26 -8.15 -15.84
N MET A 281 9.67 -9.42 -15.99
CA MET A 281 10.97 -9.90 -15.48
C MET A 281 12.10 -8.94 -15.87
N ALA A 282 12.12 -8.51 -17.13
CA ALA A 282 13.10 -7.56 -17.65
C ALA A 282 13.12 -6.23 -16.87
N ASP A 283 11.95 -5.73 -16.47
CA ASP A 283 11.87 -4.51 -15.64
C ASP A 283 12.42 -4.77 -14.24
N ALA A 284 12.05 -5.88 -13.60
CA ALA A 284 12.55 -6.23 -12.29
C ALA A 284 14.08 -6.42 -12.27
N GLN A 285 14.64 -7.04 -13.31
CA GLN A 285 16.09 -7.15 -13.50
C GLN A 285 16.74 -5.77 -13.71
N ALA A 286 16.15 -4.94 -14.59
CA ALA A 286 16.68 -3.61 -14.88
C ALA A 286 16.70 -2.71 -13.65
N MET A 287 15.63 -2.69 -12.85
CA MET A 287 15.56 -1.89 -11.62
C MET A 287 16.54 -2.40 -10.56
N SER A 288 16.64 -3.72 -10.37
CA SER A 288 17.59 -4.32 -9.41
C SER A 288 19.03 -3.97 -9.76
N ARG A 289 19.41 -4.13 -11.04
CA ARG A 289 20.75 -3.81 -11.54
C ARG A 289 21.08 -2.33 -11.48
N SER A 290 20.13 -1.48 -11.89
CA SER A 290 20.38 -0.02 -11.97
C SER A 290 20.57 0.60 -10.60
N TYR A 291 19.88 0.08 -9.58
CA TYR A 291 19.88 0.66 -8.24
C TYR A 291 20.59 -0.19 -7.19
N ARG A 292 21.10 -1.36 -7.59
CA ARG A 292 21.86 -2.30 -6.75
C ARG A 292 21.09 -2.73 -5.51
N VAL A 293 19.86 -3.17 -5.71
CA VAL A 293 18.90 -3.56 -4.66
C VAL A 293 18.35 -4.94 -4.97
N TYR A 294 18.15 -5.79 -3.95
CA TYR A 294 17.47 -7.08 -4.12
C TYR A 294 15.99 -6.85 -4.44
N THR A 295 15.43 -7.62 -5.38
CA THR A 295 14.01 -7.51 -5.73
C THR A 295 13.32 -8.85 -5.58
N GLY A 296 12.24 -8.86 -4.80
CA GLY A 296 11.19 -9.85 -4.90
C GLY A 296 10.07 -9.35 -5.79
N TYR A 297 9.68 -10.13 -6.79
CA TYR A 297 8.53 -9.87 -7.63
C TYR A 297 7.51 -10.98 -7.46
N ALA A 298 6.43 -10.70 -6.73
CA ALA A 298 5.35 -11.62 -6.46
C ALA A 298 4.19 -11.38 -7.43
N ASN A 299 3.90 -12.38 -8.26
CA ASN A 299 2.78 -12.36 -9.20
C ASN A 299 1.80 -13.51 -8.91
N SER A 300 0.59 -13.45 -9.45
CA SER A 300 -0.39 -14.53 -9.32
C SER A 300 -0.04 -15.73 -10.20
N SER A 301 -0.45 -16.93 -9.81
CA SER A 301 -0.34 -18.13 -10.66
C SER A 301 -1.39 -18.14 -11.76
N ALA A 302 -1.16 -18.97 -12.77
CA ALA A 302 -2.19 -19.31 -13.74
C ALA A 302 -3.42 -19.89 -13.01
N TYR A 303 -4.59 -19.37 -13.37
CA TYR A 303 -5.88 -19.83 -12.86
C TYR A 303 -6.89 -19.82 -14.01
N PRO A 304 -7.06 -20.95 -14.74
CA PRO A 304 -7.88 -21.01 -15.95
C PRO A 304 -9.33 -20.57 -15.75
N ASP A 305 -9.90 -20.89 -14.58
CA ASP A 305 -11.32 -20.66 -14.25
C ASP A 305 -11.58 -19.24 -13.69
N HIS A 306 -10.77 -18.26 -14.10
CA HIS A 306 -10.92 -16.88 -13.60
C HIS A 306 -12.26 -16.27 -14.03
N ARG A 307 -12.96 -15.62 -13.09
CA ARG A 307 -14.33 -15.12 -13.28
C ARG A 307 -14.46 -14.02 -14.34
N TYR A 308 -13.44 -13.17 -14.48
CA TYR A 308 -13.54 -11.91 -15.24
C TYR A 308 -12.72 -11.87 -16.53
N TYR A 309 -11.74 -12.75 -16.72
CA TYR A 309 -10.88 -12.73 -17.89
C TYR A 309 -10.33 -14.13 -18.17
N PRO A 310 -9.84 -14.42 -19.40
CA PRO A 310 -9.22 -15.70 -19.71
C PRO A 310 -8.03 -15.97 -18.78
N GLY A 311 -8.18 -16.98 -17.93
CA GLY A 311 -7.19 -17.35 -16.95
C GLY A 311 -5.82 -17.65 -17.54
N GLY A 312 -4.75 -17.15 -16.91
CA GLY A 312 -3.36 -17.40 -17.32
C GLY A 312 -2.66 -16.22 -18.01
N VAL A 313 -3.39 -15.21 -18.50
CA VAL A 313 -2.78 -14.00 -19.07
C VAL A 313 -2.07 -13.19 -17.98
N GLY A 314 -0.80 -12.85 -18.20
CA GLY A 314 -0.03 -12.04 -17.27
C GLY A 314 0.25 -12.70 -15.92
N THR A 315 0.06 -14.02 -15.81
CA THR A 315 0.31 -14.80 -14.59
C THR A 315 1.66 -15.51 -14.64
N GLY A 316 2.14 -15.97 -13.49
CA GLY A 316 3.40 -16.68 -13.35
C GLY A 316 4.60 -15.75 -13.26
N GLY A 317 5.80 -16.33 -13.33
CA GLY A 317 7.04 -15.57 -13.45
C GLY A 317 7.38 -14.76 -12.20
N SER A 318 6.83 -15.12 -11.03
CA SER A 318 7.35 -14.60 -9.76
C SER A 318 8.86 -14.86 -9.69
N ALA A 319 9.60 -13.92 -9.11
CA ALA A 319 11.06 -13.97 -9.17
C ALA A 319 11.70 -13.34 -7.94
N ILE A 320 12.87 -13.86 -7.57
CA ILE A 320 13.79 -13.18 -6.67
C ILE A 320 15.03 -12.86 -7.51
N ILE A 321 15.50 -11.62 -7.44
CA ILE A 321 16.55 -11.06 -8.29
C ILE A 321 17.57 -10.38 -7.40
N ASP A 322 18.85 -10.58 -7.71
CA ASP A 322 19.94 -9.99 -6.96
C ASP A 322 20.28 -8.55 -7.43
N PRO A 323 21.13 -7.81 -6.69
CA PRO A 323 21.56 -6.45 -7.05
C PRO A 323 22.31 -6.32 -8.38
N SER A 324 22.78 -7.41 -8.99
CA SER A 324 23.39 -7.40 -10.32
C SER A 324 22.36 -7.49 -11.44
N GLY A 325 21.10 -7.81 -11.11
CA GLY A 325 20.01 -8.05 -12.05
C GLY A 325 19.86 -9.52 -12.44
N GLU A 326 20.60 -10.43 -11.81
CA GLU A 326 20.51 -11.86 -12.08
C GLU A 326 19.36 -12.48 -11.28
N PRO A 327 18.44 -13.23 -11.92
CA PRO A 327 17.39 -13.95 -11.20
C PRO A 327 18.00 -15.11 -10.42
N ILE A 328 17.80 -15.12 -9.10
CA ILE A 328 18.26 -16.19 -8.21
C ILE A 328 17.20 -17.28 -8.01
N ALA A 329 15.92 -16.94 -8.19
CA ALA A 329 14.83 -17.90 -8.22
C ALA A 329 13.70 -17.40 -9.13
N VAL A 330 13.12 -18.28 -9.94
CA VAL A 330 12.05 -17.93 -10.89
C VAL A 330 10.97 -19.01 -10.88
N ALA A 331 9.72 -18.58 -10.76
CA ALA A 331 8.56 -19.46 -10.80
C ALA A 331 8.13 -19.72 -12.24
N GLY A 332 7.63 -20.94 -12.49
CA GLY A 332 6.87 -21.24 -13.69
C GLY A 332 5.47 -20.58 -13.67
N PRO A 333 4.52 -21.06 -14.49
CA PRO A 333 3.15 -20.51 -14.51
C PRO A 333 2.25 -21.04 -13.39
N ALA A 334 2.54 -22.22 -12.83
CA ALA A 334 1.67 -22.89 -11.86
C ALA A 334 1.73 -22.29 -10.46
N GLN A 335 0.76 -22.66 -9.61
CA GLN A 335 0.85 -22.35 -8.19
C GLN A 335 2.08 -23.02 -7.58
N GLY A 336 2.86 -22.27 -6.81
CA GLY A 336 4.07 -22.80 -6.19
C GLY A 336 4.77 -21.79 -5.31
N ASP A 337 5.90 -22.20 -4.77
CA ASP A 337 6.76 -21.36 -3.96
C ASP A 337 8.18 -21.34 -4.53
N ILE A 338 8.78 -20.15 -4.57
CA ILE A 338 10.19 -19.97 -4.91
C ILE A 338 10.93 -19.38 -3.72
N ARG A 339 12.23 -19.64 -3.64
CA ARG A 339 13.02 -19.39 -2.43
C ARG A 339 14.42 -18.92 -2.78
N ALA A 340 14.97 -18.05 -1.95
CA ALA A 340 16.37 -17.67 -2.00
C ALA A 340 16.88 -17.26 -0.63
N THR A 341 18.18 -17.45 -0.42
CA THR A 341 18.89 -16.89 0.73
C THR A 341 19.52 -15.56 0.32
N ILE A 342 19.15 -14.48 1.02
CA ILE A 342 19.73 -13.15 0.79
C ILE A 342 20.81 -12.91 1.85
N PRO A 343 22.09 -12.73 1.47
CA PRO A 343 23.18 -12.43 2.41
C PRO A 343 23.13 -10.95 2.85
N ILE A 344 22.09 -10.58 3.61
CA ILE A 344 21.72 -9.18 3.88
C ILE A 344 22.81 -8.40 4.65
N LYS A 345 23.58 -9.06 5.52
CA LYS A 345 24.70 -8.39 6.19
C LYS A 345 25.82 -8.05 5.20
N ALA A 346 26.26 -9.01 4.40
CA ALA A 346 27.29 -8.77 3.40
C ALA A 346 26.83 -7.71 2.38
N PHE A 347 25.56 -7.76 1.98
CA PHE A 347 24.96 -6.72 1.17
C PHE A 347 25.07 -5.34 1.83
N ARG A 348 24.73 -5.19 3.12
CA ARG A 348 24.84 -3.90 3.83
C ARG A 348 26.26 -3.34 3.92
N ASP A 349 27.25 -4.21 4.01
CA ASP A 349 28.66 -3.84 4.09
C ASP A 349 29.12 -3.20 2.75
N GLU A 350 28.64 -3.75 1.62
CA GLU A 350 29.02 -3.34 0.26
C GLU A 350 28.06 -2.35 -0.42
N HIS A 351 26.80 -2.29 0.02
CA HIS A 351 25.75 -1.51 -0.61
C HIS A 351 26.04 -0.02 -0.50
N ARG A 352 25.77 0.69 -1.60
CA ARG A 352 25.87 2.13 -1.72
C ARG A 352 24.63 2.60 -2.45
N VAL A 353 24.00 3.65 -1.91
CA VAL A 353 22.85 4.28 -2.55
C VAL A 353 23.24 4.83 -3.94
N PRO A 354 22.29 4.92 -4.90
CA PRO A 354 22.56 5.51 -6.20
C PRO A 354 23.09 6.94 -6.08
N SER A 355 24.02 7.30 -6.95
CA SER A 355 24.61 8.64 -7.04
C SER A 355 24.51 9.17 -8.47
N PRO A 356 23.29 9.61 -8.90
CA PRO A 356 23.14 10.26 -10.18
C PRO A 356 23.86 11.62 -10.17
N GLN A 357 24.45 12.01 -11.30
CA GLN A 357 25.04 13.33 -11.50
C GLN A 357 23.91 14.36 -11.70
N TRP A 358 23.25 14.74 -10.59
CA TRP A 358 21.99 15.49 -10.59
C TRP A 358 22.06 16.80 -11.38
N GLU A 359 23.19 17.49 -11.36
CA GLU A 359 23.44 18.75 -12.05
C GLU A 359 23.25 18.65 -13.58
N LEU A 360 23.40 17.46 -14.16
CA LEU A 360 23.11 17.23 -15.59
C LEU A 360 21.61 17.29 -15.90
N TYR A 361 20.78 16.91 -14.93
CA TYR A 361 19.35 16.69 -15.11
C TYR A 361 18.53 17.87 -14.58
N GLU A 362 18.97 18.48 -13.49
CA GLU A 362 18.23 19.49 -12.74
C GLU A 362 17.65 20.62 -13.61
N PRO A 363 18.38 21.24 -14.56
CA PRO A 363 17.83 22.33 -15.35
C PRO A 363 16.63 21.89 -16.21
N VAL A 364 16.61 20.64 -16.66
CA VAL A 364 15.51 20.06 -17.44
C VAL A 364 14.33 19.73 -16.54
N PHE A 365 14.58 19.04 -15.42
CA PHE A 365 13.51 18.65 -14.48
C PHE A 365 12.83 19.85 -13.81
N ARG A 366 13.54 20.95 -13.57
CA ARG A 366 12.95 22.21 -13.06
C ARG A 366 11.94 22.84 -14.02
N GLN A 367 12.07 22.60 -15.32
CA GLN A 367 11.16 23.13 -16.35
C GLN A 367 10.04 22.14 -16.70
N PHE A 368 10.23 20.86 -16.38
CA PHE A 368 9.29 19.81 -16.71
C PHE A 368 7.96 19.99 -15.97
N LYS A 369 6.87 19.83 -16.70
CA LYS A 369 5.53 19.69 -16.15
C LYS A 369 4.99 18.31 -16.53
N PRO A 370 4.52 17.50 -15.57
CA PRO A 370 3.96 16.20 -15.86
C PRO A 370 2.74 16.35 -16.76
N ARG A 371 2.43 15.33 -17.58
CA ARG A 371 1.24 15.35 -18.44
C ARG A 371 -0.04 15.59 -17.63
N PHE A 372 -0.15 14.96 -16.46
CA PHE A 372 -1.23 15.21 -15.52
C PHE A 372 -0.63 15.68 -14.20
N SER A 373 -1.07 16.85 -13.72
CA SER A 373 -0.71 17.38 -12.40
C SER A 373 -1.24 16.46 -11.28
N PRO A 374 -0.63 16.44 -10.08
CA PRO A 374 -1.12 15.64 -8.96
C PRO A 374 -2.44 16.20 -8.38
N GLY A 375 -3.08 15.41 -7.51
CA GLY A 375 -4.19 15.90 -6.67
C GLY A 375 -5.59 15.82 -7.28
N TRP A 376 -5.79 15.17 -8.44
CA TRP A 376 -7.10 15.18 -9.10
C TRP A 376 -8.18 14.41 -8.33
N PHE A 377 -7.80 13.42 -7.53
CA PHE A 377 -8.74 12.61 -6.75
C PHE A 377 -9.19 13.29 -5.47
N LEU A 378 -8.60 14.44 -5.12
CA LEU A 378 -9.14 15.33 -4.08
C LEU A 378 -10.33 16.15 -4.58
N LYS A 379 -10.47 16.31 -5.89
CA LYS A 379 -11.54 17.11 -6.53
C LYS A 379 -12.71 16.25 -6.97
N TYR A 380 -12.42 15.05 -7.49
CA TYR A 380 -13.40 14.11 -7.99
C TYR A 380 -12.84 12.70 -7.93
N LEU A 381 -13.64 11.76 -7.43
CA LEU A 381 -13.32 10.35 -7.36
C LEU A 381 -14.03 9.59 -8.48
N PRO A 382 -13.34 9.17 -9.54
CA PRO A 382 -13.99 8.47 -10.65
C PRO A 382 -14.61 7.15 -10.18
N GLU A 383 -15.79 6.82 -10.69
CA GLU A 383 -16.54 5.62 -10.29
C GLU A 383 -16.12 4.37 -11.07
N SER A 384 -15.49 4.56 -12.23
CA SER A 384 -15.08 3.48 -13.14
C SER A 384 -13.88 3.85 -14.01
N TRP A 385 -13.38 2.89 -14.78
CA TRP A 385 -12.35 3.11 -15.80
C TRP A 385 -12.80 4.04 -16.93
N ALA A 386 -14.06 3.91 -17.37
CA ALA A 386 -14.61 4.75 -18.42
C ALA A 386 -14.70 6.21 -17.93
N ASP A 387 -15.17 6.37 -16.70
CA ASP A 387 -15.29 7.66 -16.04
C ASP A 387 -13.93 8.32 -15.77
N THR A 388 -12.92 7.55 -15.36
CA THR A 388 -11.54 8.07 -15.23
C THR A 388 -11.02 8.61 -16.57
N ARG A 389 -11.19 7.85 -17.65
CA ARG A 389 -10.78 8.29 -18.99
C ARG A 389 -11.51 9.56 -19.42
N ALA A 390 -12.81 9.66 -19.15
CA ALA A 390 -13.59 10.85 -19.44
C ALA A 390 -13.12 12.05 -18.61
N TYR A 391 -12.91 11.86 -17.31
CA TYR A 391 -12.50 12.92 -16.39
C TYR A 391 -11.14 13.54 -16.72
N PHE A 392 -10.22 12.74 -17.27
CA PHE A 392 -8.87 13.20 -17.66
C PHE A 392 -8.74 13.59 -19.14
N ALA A 393 -9.81 13.50 -19.94
CA ALA A 393 -9.76 13.71 -21.39
C ALA A 393 -9.22 15.10 -21.79
N ASP A 394 -9.46 16.12 -20.95
CA ASP A 394 -9.09 17.53 -21.16
C ASP A 394 -8.12 18.08 -20.09
N LYS A 395 -7.53 17.21 -19.26
CA LYS A 395 -6.68 17.59 -18.12
C LYS A 395 -5.18 17.46 -18.38
N ALA A 396 -4.81 17.10 -19.60
CA ALA A 396 -3.41 16.99 -19.98
C ALA A 396 -2.79 18.38 -20.14
N ASN A 397 -1.61 18.58 -19.56
CA ASN A 397 -0.83 19.82 -19.70
C ASN A 397 -0.24 19.97 -21.11
N TRP A 398 -0.04 18.86 -21.84
CA TRP A 398 0.48 18.79 -23.22
C TRP A 398 0.17 17.43 -23.86
#